data_AF-A0A7S0FL01-F1
#
_entry.id   AF-A0A7S0FL01-F1
#
_cell.length_a   1.000
_cell.length_b   1.000
_cell.length_c   1.000
_cell.angle_alpha   90.00
_cell.angle_beta   90.00
_cell.angle_gamma   90.00
#
_symmetry.space_group_name_H-M   'P 1'
#
loop_
_entity.id
_entity.type
_entity.pdbx_description
1 polymer ?
#
loop_
_entity_poly.entity_id
_entity_poly.type
_entity_poly.pdbx_seq_one_letter_code
_entity_poly.pdbx_strand_id
1 'polypeptide(L)'
;GEAMKERREMCVVVKADVQGSAEALTRALSELKLENDEAIVTIKVLISESGEVSKSDIAVASVTPETTVLAFNVAASFAAQEDARMLNVPIQYYSIIYDAIESVESRMQEVLSPTPEGEYVGAALVQEVFNIGGTG
;
A
#
# COMPACT_ATOMS: atom_id res chain seq x y z
N GLY A 1 9.87 -30.06 -9.42
CA GLY A 1 8.63 -29.74 -8.68
C GLY A 1 8.53 -28.26 -8.67
N GLU A 2 7.52 -27.70 -9.32
CA GLU A 2 7.34 -26.25 -9.40
C GLU A 2 7.09 -25.74 -7.97
N ALA A 3 7.94 -24.84 -7.49
CA ALA A 3 7.73 -24.16 -6.22
C ALA A 3 6.35 -23.49 -6.28
N MET A 4 5.49 -23.79 -5.31
CA MET A 4 4.16 -23.20 -5.25
C MET A 4 4.29 -21.75 -4.80
N LYS A 5 4.33 -20.81 -5.75
CA LYS A 5 4.39 -19.37 -5.47
C LYS A 5 3.19 -18.96 -4.61
N GLU A 6 3.44 -18.25 -3.51
CA GLU A 6 2.41 -17.66 -2.67
C GLU A 6 1.62 -16.61 -3.46
N ARG A 7 0.30 -16.57 -3.32
CA ARG A 7 -0.53 -15.54 -3.97
C ARG A 7 -1.08 -14.60 -2.94
N ARG A 8 -0.76 -13.31 -3.10
CA ARG A 8 -1.26 -12.22 -2.26
C ARG A 8 -2.08 -11.26 -3.11
N GLU A 9 -3.12 -10.71 -2.51
CA GLU A 9 -4.04 -9.79 -3.18
C GLU A 9 -4.09 -8.51 -2.36
N MET A 10 -3.75 -7.38 -2.98
CA MET A 10 -3.92 -6.07 -2.36
C MET A 10 -5.21 -5.45 -2.87
N CYS A 11 -6.05 -4.99 -1.95
CA CYS A 11 -7.32 -4.39 -2.28
C CYS A 11 -7.22 -2.87 -2.38
N VAL A 12 -8.01 -2.27 -3.28
CA VAL A 12 -8.12 -0.82 -3.39
C VAL A 12 -9.57 -0.38 -3.59
N VAL A 13 -9.90 0.79 -3.07
CA VAL A 13 -11.12 1.54 -3.40
C VAL A 13 -10.71 2.76 -4.19
N VAL A 14 -11.36 2.99 -5.34
CA VAL A 14 -11.09 4.12 -6.22
C VAL A 14 -12.27 5.08 -6.17
N LYS A 15 -12.00 6.35 -5.85
CA LYS A 15 -12.93 7.46 -6.01
C LYS A 15 -12.30 8.52 -6.88
N ALA A 16 -13.05 9.04 -7.84
CA ALA A 16 -12.56 10.07 -8.75
C ALA A 16 -13.56 11.20 -8.96
N ASP A 17 -13.13 12.31 -9.52
CA ASP A 17 -13.99 13.45 -9.83
C ASP A 17 -15.02 13.13 -10.92
N VAL A 18 -14.61 12.32 -11.91
CA VAL A 18 -15.45 11.86 -13.01
C VAL A 18 -15.30 10.36 -13.25
N GLN A 19 -16.35 9.74 -13.78
CA GLN A 19 -16.41 8.28 -13.99
C GLN A 19 -15.28 7.77 -14.90
N GLY A 20 -14.94 8.51 -15.96
CA GLY A 20 -13.87 8.12 -16.89
C GLY A 20 -12.50 8.02 -16.23
N SER A 21 -12.21 8.89 -15.25
CA SER A 21 -10.97 8.84 -14.46
C SER A 21 -10.94 7.59 -13.57
N ALA A 22 -12.07 7.28 -12.92
CA ALA A 22 -12.19 6.07 -12.08
C ALA A 22 -11.98 4.78 -12.91
N GLU A 23 -12.57 4.72 -14.10
CA GLU A 23 -12.44 3.58 -15.01
C GLU A 23 -11.02 3.43 -15.55
N ALA A 24 -10.40 4.54 -15.98
CA ALA A 24 -9.03 4.54 -16.47
C ALA A 24 -8.04 4.06 -15.41
N LEU A 25 -8.18 4.56 -14.17
CA LEU A 25 -7.34 4.16 -13.05
C LEU A 25 -7.59 2.70 -12.68
N THR A 26 -8.85 2.26 -12.58
CA THR A 26 -9.20 0.86 -12.31
C THR A 26 -8.60 -0.10 -13.32
N ARG A 27 -8.68 0.22 -14.60
CA ARG A 27 -8.08 -0.60 -15.66
C ARG A 27 -6.56 -0.69 -15.49
N ALA A 28 -5.88 0.44 -15.34
CA ALA A 28 -4.44 0.47 -15.18
C ALA A 28 -3.97 -0.32 -13.94
N LEU A 29 -4.65 -0.15 -12.82
CA LEU A 29 -4.36 -0.88 -11.58
C LEU A 29 -4.64 -2.38 -11.70
N SER A 30 -5.69 -2.79 -12.42
CA SER A 30 -6.02 -4.22 -12.62
C SER A 30 -5.03 -4.93 -13.54
N GLU A 31 -4.31 -4.18 -14.39
CA GLU A 31 -3.24 -4.71 -15.24
C GLU A 31 -1.92 -4.88 -14.46
N LEU A 32 -1.81 -4.31 -13.26
CA LEU A 32 -0.63 -4.50 -12.40
C LEU A 32 -0.59 -5.91 -11.84
N LYS A 33 0.52 -6.59 -12.14
CA LYS A 33 0.88 -7.88 -11.58
C LYS A 33 2.38 -7.89 -11.33
N LEU A 34 2.77 -8.13 -10.09
CA LEU A 34 4.16 -8.31 -9.73
C LEU A 34 4.38 -9.74 -9.26
N GLU A 35 5.46 -10.35 -9.73
CA GLU A 35 5.83 -11.71 -9.36
C GLU A 35 7.35 -11.83 -9.16
N ASN A 36 7.75 -12.60 -8.16
CA ASN A 36 9.12 -13.07 -7.98
C ASN A 36 9.12 -14.62 -7.90
N ASP A 37 10.21 -15.22 -7.45
CA ASP A 37 10.34 -16.68 -7.36
C ASP A 37 9.43 -17.29 -6.27
N GLU A 38 9.08 -16.50 -5.26
CA GLU A 38 8.39 -16.95 -4.05
C GLU A 38 6.90 -16.58 -4.01
N ALA A 39 6.52 -15.42 -4.59
CA ALA A 39 5.18 -14.86 -4.48
C ALA A 39 4.71 -14.08 -5.72
N ILE A 40 3.39 -13.96 -5.86
CA ILE A 40 2.68 -13.16 -6.86
C ILE A 40 1.73 -12.21 -6.12
N VAL A 41 1.82 -10.91 -6.39
CA VAL A 41 0.89 -9.89 -5.89
C VAL A 41 0.04 -9.35 -7.03
N THR A 42 -1.27 -9.31 -6.81
CA THR A 42 -2.26 -8.73 -7.73
C THR A 42 -3.08 -7.65 -7.03
N ILE A 43 -3.56 -6.67 -7.79
CA ILE A 43 -4.51 -5.68 -7.30
C ILE A 43 -5.94 -6.13 -7.54
N LYS A 44 -6.80 -5.91 -6.54
CA LYS A 44 -8.26 -6.05 -6.68
C LYS A 44 -8.94 -4.74 -6.33
N VAL A 45 -9.71 -4.23 -7.29
CA VAL A 45 -10.54 -3.04 -7.08
C VAL A 45 -11.88 -3.46 -6.48
N LEU A 46 -12.17 -2.98 -5.26
CA LEU A 46 -13.41 -3.28 -4.53
C LEU A 46 -14.57 -2.38 -4.98
N ILE A 47 -14.28 -1.09 -5.15
CA ILE A 47 -15.23 -0.05 -5.55
C ILE A 47 -14.48 0.89 -6.50
N SER A 48 -15.15 1.33 -7.57
CA SER A 48 -14.64 2.33 -8.50
C SER A 48 -15.80 3.20 -9.01
N GLU A 49 -15.93 4.40 -8.46
CA GLU A 49 -17.03 5.31 -8.77
C GLU A 49 -16.56 6.76 -8.74
N SER A 50 -17.32 7.65 -9.40
CA SER A 50 -17.10 9.10 -9.23
C SER A 50 -17.79 9.65 -7.98
N GLY A 51 -17.20 10.66 -7.37
CA GLY A 51 -17.69 11.34 -6.18
C GLY A 51 -16.63 11.45 -5.08
N GLU A 52 -16.95 12.21 -4.05
CA GLU A 52 -16.11 12.32 -2.85
C GLU A 52 -15.99 10.98 -2.10
N VAL A 53 -14.93 10.83 -1.30
CA VAL A 53 -14.80 9.66 -0.42
C VAL A 53 -15.79 9.78 0.73
N SER A 54 -16.66 8.77 0.85
CA SER A 54 -17.74 8.70 1.82
C SER A 54 -17.43 7.70 2.94
N LYS A 55 -18.25 7.74 4.00
CA LYS A 55 -18.17 6.80 5.12
C LYS A 55 -18.31 5.34 4.68
N SER A 56 -19.16 5.08 3.69
CA SER A 56 -19.40 3.73 3.16
C SER A 56 -18.15 3.14 2.52
N ASP A 57 -17.35 3.98 1.85
CA ASP A 57 -16.12 3.56 1.20
C ASP A 57 -15.06 3.13 2.23
N ILE A 58 -14.96 3.90 3.32
CA ILE A 58 -14.09 3.57 4.46
C ILE A 58 -14.56 2.30 5.14
N ALA A 59 -15.87 2.13 5.34
CA ALA A 59 -16.41 0.92 5.94
C ALA A 59 -16.03 -0.33 5.15
N VAL A 60 -16.19 -0.30 3.81
CA VAL A 60 -15.78 -1.42 2.94
C VAL A 60 -14.28 -1.67 3.01
N ALA A 61 -13.47 -0.61 2.97
CA ALA A 61 -12.02 -0.72 3.08
C ALA A 61 -11.55 -1.25 4.45
N SER A 62 -12.26 -0.95 5.53
CA SER A 62 -11.90 -1.41 6.89
C SER A 62 -12.13 -2.90 7.11
N VAL A 63 -13.08 -3.49 6.38
CA VAL A 63 -13.42 -4.92 6.50
C VAL A 63 -12.44 -5.79 5.74
N THR A 64 -11.88 -5.27 4.64
CA THR A 64 -11.01 -6.03 3.74
C THR A 64 -9.54 -5.75 4.09
N PRO A 65 -8.72 -6.79 4.38
CA PRO A 65 -7.33 -6.59 4.77
C PRO A 65 -6.52 -5.92 3.65
N GLU A 66 -5.48 -5.19 4.06
CA GLU A 66 -4.50 -4.54 3.16
C GLU A 66 -5.12 -3.53 2.16
N THR A 67 -6.34 -3.03 2.45
CA THR A 67 -7.05 -2.10 1.56
C THR A 67 -6.58 -0.67 1.69
N THR A 68 -6.45 0.03 0.55
CA THR A 68 -6.21 1.48 0.49
C THR A 68 -7.28 2.20 -0.31
N VAL A 69 -7.66 3.39 0.14
CA VAL A 69 -8.57 4.27 -0.60
C VAL A 69 -7.75 5.26 -1.44
N LEU A 70 -7.96 5.25 -2.75
CA LEU A 70 -7.34 6.15 -3.73
C LEU A 70 -8.36 7.22 -4.12
N ALA A 71 -8.07 8.46 -3.74
CA ALA A 71 -8.88 9.64 -4.03
C ALA A 71 -8.24 10.44 -5.18
N PHE A 72 -8.81 10.35 -6.37
CA PHE A 72 -8.30 11.01 -7.57
C PHE A 72 -9.07 12.31 -7.85
N ASN A 73 -8.41 13.45 -7.69
CA ASN A 73 -8.99 14.79 -7.87
C ASN A 73 -10.24 15.05 -7.00
N VAL A 74 -10.40 14.31 -5.90
CA VAL A 74 -11.51 14.43 -4.95
C VAL A 74 -11.02 14.48 -3.52
N ALA A 75 -11.82 15.07 -2.65
CA ALA A 75 -11.60 15.07 -1.22
C ALA A 75 -12.42 13.97 -0.54
N ALA A 76 -12.03 13.63 0.69
CA ALA A 76 -12.87 12.85 1.58
C ALA A 76 -13.78 13.76 2.39
N SER A 77 -15.04 13.34 2.58
CA SER A 77 -15.94 13.99 3.52
C SER A 77 -15.35 13.99 4.94
N PHE A 78 -15.70 14.98 5.76
CA PHE A 78 -15.23 15.07 7.15
C PHE A 78 -15.48 13.77 7.93
N ALA A 79 -16.69 13.21 7.79
CA ALA A 79 -17.06 11.94 8.43
C ALA A 79 -16.20 10.77 7.94
N ALA A 80 -15.86 10.71 6.65
CA ALA A 80 -14.96 9.67 6.12
C ALA A 80 -13.54 9.82 6.66
N GLN A 81 -13.03 11.05 6.81
CA GLN A 81 -11.71 11.28 7.39
C GLN A 81 -11.63 10.83 8.86
N GLU A 82 -12.66 11.10 9.65
CA GLU A 82 -12.73 10.65 11.04
C GLU A 82 -12.77 9.13 11.14
N ASP A 83 -13.63 8.48 10.35
CA ASP A 83 -13.72 7.02 10.29
C ASP A 83 -12.42 6.38 9.82
N ALA A 84 -11.77 6.95 8.80
CA ALA A 84 -10.50 6.44 8.28
C ALA A 84 -9.41 6.47 9.35
N ARG A 85 -9.34 7.55 10.14
CA ARG A 85 -8.43 7.65 11.28
C ARG A 85 -8.74 6.63 12.36
N MET A 86 -10.02 6.44 12.68
CA MET A 86 -10.46 5.51 13.74
C MET A 86 -10.20 4.05 13.35
N LEU A 87 -10.45 3.71 12.10
CA LEU A 87 -10.37 2.34 11.57
C LEU A 87 -9.00 2.02 10.96
N ASN A 88 -8.04 2.96 11.01
CA ASN A 88 -6.71 2.85 10.43
C ASN A 88 -6.73 2.51 8.93
N VAL A 89 -7.69 3.09 8.20
CA VAL A 89 -7.80 2.94 6.74
C VAL A 89 -7.02 4.07 6.07
N PRO A 90 -5.98 3.79 5.27
CA PRO A 90 -5.23 4.81 4.57
C PRO A 90 -6.04 5.39 3.41
N ILE A 91 -6.08 6.72 3.32
CA ILE A 91 -6.58 7.47 2.15
C ILE A 91 -5.39 8.18 1.51
N GLN A 92 -5.19 7.95 0.22
CA GLN A 92 -4.15 8.58 -0.57
C GLN A 92 -4.78 9.46 -1.64
N TYR A 93 -4.26 10.68 -1.79
CA TYR A 93 -4.82 11.70 -2.67
C TYR A 93 -3.91 11.92 -3.87
N TYR A 94 -4.49 11.92 -5.06
CA TYR A 94 -3.78 12.05 -6.31
C TYR A 94 -4.47 13.04 -7.24
N SER A 95 -3.68 13.69 -8.09
CA SER A 95 -4.19 14.50 -9.21
C SER A 95 -3.57 14.08 -10.55
N ILE A 96 -2.61 13.15 -10.54
CA ILE A 96 -1.89 12.63 -11.70
C ILE A 96 -2.01 11.11 -11.69
N ILE A 97 -2.43 10.52 -12.80
CA ILE A 97 -2.74 9.07 -12.88
C ILE A 97 -1.46 8.24 -12.68
N TYR A 98 -0.33 8.70 -13.23
CA TYR A 98 0.95 8.00 -13.10
C TYR A 98 1.40 7.90 -11.64
N ASP A 99 1.33 9.00 -10.88
CA ASP A 99 1.67 9.01 -9.45
C ASP A 99 0.84 7.99 -8.65
N ALA A 100 -0.45 7.87 -8.96
CA ALA A 100 -1.34 6.91 -8.30
C ALA A 100 -0.95 5.46 -8.61
N ILE A 101 -0.62 5.17 -9.87
CA ILE A 101 -0.20 3.83 -10.32
C ILE A 101 1.17 3.49 -9.70
N GLU A 102 2.14 4.38 -9.79
CA GLU A 102 3.50 4.19 -9.27
C GLU A 102 3.48 3.99 -7.74
N SER A 103 2.67 4.75 -7.02
CA SER A 103 2.55 4.55 -5.57
C SER A 103 1.94 3.19 -5.22
N VAL A 104 0.97 2.69 -5.99
CA VAL A 104 0.41 1.36 -5.76
C VAL A 104 1.44 0.28 -6.10
N GLU A 105 2.17 0.43 -7.21
CA GLU A 105 3.23 -0.49 -7.62
C GLU A 105 4.34 -0.57 -6.56
N SER A 106 4.79 0.58 -6.05
CA SER A 106 5.80 0.63 -4.98
C SER A 106 5.31 -0.10 -3.72
N ARG A 107 4.04 0.06 -3.36
CA ARG A 107 3.46 -0.63 -2.20
C ARG A 107 3.35 -2.15 -2.43
N MET A 108 3.06 -2.58 -3.65
CA MET A 108 3.11 -4.00 -4.02
C MET A 108 4.53 -4.56 -3.91
N GLN A 109 5.54 -3.78 -4.29
CA GLN A 109 6.96 -4.17 -4.13
C GLN A 109 7.34 -4.30 -2.65
N GLU A 110 6.85 -3.43 -1.77
CA GLU A 110 7.05 -3.56 -0.31
C GLU A 110 6.42 -4.85 0.23
N VAL A 111 5.23 -5.21 -0.26
CA VAL A 111 4.54 -6.47 0.11
C VAL A 111 5.27 -7.71 -0.42
N LEU A 112 5.93 -7.59 -1.58
CA LEU A 112 6.76 -8.65 -2.19
C LEU A 112 8.17 -8.73 -1.63
N SER A 113 8.69 -7.64 -1.08
CA SER A 113 10.05 -7.60 -0.55
C SER A 113 10.10 -8.57 0.64
N PRO A 114 11.02 -9.54 0.63
CA PRO A 114 11.19 -10.42 1.78
C PRO A 114 11.43 -9.53 3.01
N THR A 115 10.74 -9.83 4.11
CA THR A 115 11.15 -9.27 5.40
C THR A 115 12.64 -9.56 5.50
N PRO A 116 13.54 -8.58 5.70
CA PRO A 116 14.95 -8.91 5.85
C PRO A 116 15.00 -9.97 6.94
N GLU A 117 15.50 -11.16 6.60
CA GLU A 117 15.85 -12.17 7.58
C GLU A 117 16.95 -11.52 8.41
N GLY A 118 16.54 -10.79 9.44
CA GLY A 118 17.41 -10.28 10.47
C GLY A 118 17.90 -11.50 11.22
N GLU A 119 18.89 -12.18 10.64
CA GLU A 119 19.67 -13.14 11.39
C GLU A 119 20.23 -12.37 12.58
N TYR A 120 19.76 -12.71 13.77
CA TYR A 120 20.26 -12.12 15.00
C TYR A 120 21.71 -12.60 15.18
N VAL A 121 22.68 -11.86 14.62
CA VAL A 121 24.12 -12.22 14.67
C VAL A 121 24.77 -12.01 16.05
N GLY A 122 23.96 -11.75 17.09
CA GLY A 122 24.38 -11.79 18.49
C GLY A 122 24.33 -10.44 19.21
N ALA A 123 24.12 -10.50 20.53
CA ALA A 123 24.26 -9.36 21.43
C ALA A 123 25.74 -9.25 21.87
N ALA A 124 26.40 -8.14 21.56
CA ALA A 124 27.69 -7.80 22.16
C ALA A 124 27.46 -6.89 23.38
N LEU A 125 27.81 -7.38 24.57
CA LEU A 125 27.93 -6.55 25.76
C LEU A 125 29.24 -5.75 25.68
N VAL A 126 29.14 -4.44 25.47
CA VAL A 126 30.29 -3.53 25.61
C VAL A 126 30.65 -3.47 27.09
N GLN A 127 31.72 -4.17 27.48
CA GLN A 127 32.21 -4.21 28.86
C GLN A 127 33.11 -3.00 29.19
N GLU A 128 33.89 -2.49 28.23
CA GLU A 128 34.82 -1.40 28.48
C GLU A 128 35.17 -0.64 27.18
N VAL A 129 35.18 0.69 27.24
CA VAL A 129 35.58 1.57 26.12
C VAL A 129 37.01 2.02 26.38
N PHE A 130 37.97 1.47 25.64
CA PHE A 130 39.37 1.91 25.72
C PHE A 130 39.59 3.12 24.80
N ASN A 131 39.92 4.26 25.40
CA ASN A 131 40.37 5.44 24.67
C ASN A 131 41.88 5.33 24.44
N ILE A 132 42.29 4.77 23.30
CA ILE A 132 43.70 4.80 22.87
C ILE A 132 44.02 6.22 22.39
N GLY A 133 44.62 7.02 23.28
CA GLY A 133 45.20 8.31 22.96
C GLY A 133 46.27 8.14 21.87
N GLY A 134 46.04 8.77 20.72
CA GLY A 134 47.01 8.80 19.63
C GLY A 134 48.29 9.47 20.10
N THR A 135 49.42 8.77 19.94
CA THR A 135 50.74 9.37 20.07
C THR A 135 50.98 10.27 18.86
N GLY A 136 51.08 11.56 19.15
CA GLY A 136 51.58 12.62 18.28
C GLY A 136 51.94 13.82 19.14
#